data_AF-A0A932ZK24-F1
#
_entry.id   AF-A0A932ZK24-F1
#
_cell.length_a   1.000
_cell.length_b   1.000
_cell.length_c   1.000
_cell.angle_alpha   90.00
_cell.angle_beta   90.00
_cell.angle_gamma   90.00
#
_symmetry.space_group_name_H-M   'P 1'
#
loop_
_entity.id
_entity.type
_entity.pdbx_description
1 polymer ?
#
loop_
_entity_poly.entity_id
_entity_poly.type
_entity_poly.pdbx_seq_one_letter_code
_entity_poly.pdbx_strand_id
1 'polypeptide(L)'
;MKPRSHNPKLRNIAIIAHVDHGKTTLVDFMLRQAGTFRENQSVNERVMDSMDLERERGITIASKNCSIHWKGVKINIIDTPGHADFGGEVERGLKMVDGAILLVDSSEGPLPQTRFVLKKALEANLKIIVLINKIDRKDARPQEVLNEIYSLFID
;
A
#
# COMPACT_ATOMS: atom_id res chain seq x y z
N MET A 1 -5.37 -16.15 21.66
CA MET A 1 -4.83 -15.98 20.28
C MET A 1 -3.59 -16.86 20.16
N LYS A 2 -3.56 -17.85 19.25
CA LYS A 2 -2.31 -18.60 19.01
C LYS A 2 -1.29 -17.62 18.39
N PRO A 3 -0.02 -17.63 18.83
CA PRO A 3 1.01 -16.85 18.17
C PRO A 3 1.12 -17.35 16.72
N ARG A 4 0.95 -16.45 15.75
CA ARG A 4 1.21 -16.77 14.34
C ARG A 4 2.65 -17.25 14.23
N SER A 5 2.91 -18.36 13.52
CA SER A 5 4.28 -18.73 13.20
C SER A 5 4.88 -17.63 12.32
N HIS A 6 5.74 -16.81 12.92
CA HIS A 6 6.32 -15.67 12.24
C HIS A 6 7.48 -16.14 11.38
N ASN A 7 7.26 -16.27 10.07
CA ASN A 7 8.36 -16.46 9.13
C ASN A 7 9.02 -15.10 8.89
N PRO A 8 10.28 -14.86 9.31
CA PRO A 8 10.94 -13.57 9.14
C PRO A 8 11.18 -13.22 7.67
N LYS A 9 11.09 -14.19 6.75
CA LYS A 9 11.25 -14.00 5.30
C LYS A 9 9.96 -13.64 4.57
N LEU A 10 8.83 -13.56 5.28
CA LEU A 10 7.54 -13.20 4.70
C LEU A 10 6.95 -11.98 5.42
N ARG A 11 6.44 -11.04 4.63
CA ARG A 11 5.72 -9.86 5.13
C ARG A 11 4.48 -9.64 4.30
N ASN A 12 3.33 -9.59 4.95
CA ASN A 12 2.08 -9.20 4.33
C ASN A 12 1.76 -7.78 4.78
N ILE A 13 1.65 -6.84 3.84
CA ILE A 13 1.37 -5.43 4.13
C ILE A 13 0.13 -4.98 3.40
N ALA A 14 -0.71 -4.17 4.05
CA ALA A 14 -1.79 -3.43 3.40
C ALA A 14 -1.32 -2.01 3.03
N ILE A 15 -1.90 -1.40 2.00
CA ILE A 15 -1.76 0.04 1.75
C ILE A 15 -3.11 0.70 1.91
N ILE A 16 -3.22 1.55 2.92
CA ILE A 16 -4.38 2.36 3.26
C ILE A 16 -4.16 3.74 2.64
N ALA A 17 -4.96 4.11 1.65
CA ALA A 17 -4.83 5.37 0.95
C ALA A 17 -6.22 5.85 0.48
N HIS A 18 -6.39 7.17 0.37
CA HIS A 18 -7.53 7.72 -0.37
C HIS A 18 -7.30 7.58 -1.89
N VAL A 19 -8.37 7.77 -2.66
CA VAL A 19 -8.30 7.87 -4.12
C VAL A 19 -7.30 8.98 -4.49
N ASP A 20 -6.49 8.73 -5.53
CA ASP A 20 -5.47 9.66 -6.03
C ASP A 20 -4.35 10.07 -5.06
N HIS A 21 -4.23 9.46 -3.87
CA HIS A 21 -3.07 9.70 -2.98
C HIS A 21 -1.78 9.01 -3.45
N GLY A 22 -1.81 8.35 -4.61
CA GLY A 22 -0.64 7.77 -5.28
C GLY A 22 -0.32 6.33 -4.92
N LYS A 23 -1.31 5.56 -4.45
CA LYS A 23 -1.16 4.12 -4.13
C LYS A 23 -0.57 3.32 -5.31
N THR A 24 -1.16 3.46 -6.50
CA THR A 24 -0.71 2.74 -7.71
C THR A 24 0.73 3.10 -8.06
N THR A 25 1.06 4.41 -8.08
CA THR A 25 2.41 4.90 -8.34
C THR A 25 3.44 4.37 -7.35
N LEU A 26 3.10 4.32 -6.05
CA LEU A 26 3.97 3.75 -5.03
C LEU A 26 4.25 2.26 -5.29
N VAL A 27 3.21 1.48 -5.56
CA VAL A 27 3.33 0.05 -5.87
C VAL A 27 4.17 -0.19 -7.13
N ASP A 28 3.99 0.63 -8.17
CA ASP A 28 4.77 0.57 -9.40
C ASP A 28 6.26 0.83 -9.16
N PHE A 29 6.60 1.83 -8.36
CA PHE A 29 7.99 2.11 -7.99
C PHE A 29 8.60 0.98 -7.15
N MET A 30 7.84 0.40 -6.22
CA MET A 30 8.26 -0.77 -5.45
C MET A 30 8.55 -1.98 -6.36
N LEU A 31 7.71 -2.22 -7.37
CA LEU A 31 7.90 -3.27 -8.37
C LEU A 31 9.16 -3.04 -9.22
N ARG A 32 9.39 -1.81 -9.67
CA ARG A 32 10.60 -1.43 -10.41
C ARG A 32 11.86 -1.64 -9.58
N GLN A 33 11.86 -1.17 -8.34
CA GLN A 33 13.01 -1.26 -7.44
C GLN A 33 13.34 -2.69 -7.05
N ALA A 34 12.35 -3.58 -6.94
CA ALA A 34 12.55 -5.00 -6.64
C ALA A 34 13.21 -5.80 -7.78
N GLY A 35 13.57 -5.16 -8.90
CA GLY A 35 14.23 -5.82 -10.03
C GLY A 35 13.28 -6.71 -10.85
N THR A 36 11.97 -6.59 -10.64
CA THR A 36 10.94 -7.28 -11.43
C THR A 36 10.96 -6.85 -12.91
N PHE A 37 11.66 -5.76 -13.21
CA PHE A 37 12.06 -5.36 -14.55
C PHE A 37 13.56 -5.68 -14.72
N ARG A 38 13.89 -6.79 -15.42
CA ARG A 38 15.27 -7.02 -15.89
C ARG A 38 15.65 -5.91 -16.86
N GLU A 39 16.88 -5.40 -16.75
CA GLU A 39 17.44 -4.24 -17.48
C GLU A 39 17.44 -4.31 -19.03
N ASN A 40 16.90 -5.37 -19.64
CA ASN A 40 16.98 -5.62 -21.08
C ASN A 40 15.65 -5.57 -21.86
N GLN A 41 14.56 -5.02 -21.31
CA GLN A 41 13.32 -4.88 -22.08
C GLN A 41 12.80 -3.45 -22.08
N SER A 42 12.84 -2.87 -23.29
CA SER A 42 12.32 -1.56 -23.69
C SER A 42 11.05 -1.20 -22.92
N VAL A 43 11.15 -0.16 -22.10
CA VAL A 43 10.01 0.47 -21.43
C VAL A 43 9.21 1.19 -22.51
N ASN A 44 8.28 0.47 -23.14
CA ASN A 44 7.23 1.13 -23.91
C ASN A 44 6.32 1.83 -22.91
N GLU A 45 6.20 3.14 -23.10
CA GLU A 45 5.61 4.15 -22.20
C GLU A 45 4.09 4.02 -22.03
N ARG A 46 3.49 2.91 -22.47
CA ARG A 46 2.05 2.61 -22.37
C ARG A 46 1.86 1.10 -22.35
N VAL A 47 1.82 0.47 -21.19
CA VAL A 47 1.47 -0.96 -21.09
C VAL A 47 0.51 -1.16 -19.93
N MET A 48 -0.72 -0.70 -20.12
CA MET A 48 -1.90 -1.18 -19.38
C MET A 48 -2.58 -2.37 -20.08
N ASP A 49 -2.12 -2.74 -21.28
CA ASP A 49 -2.68 -3.86 -22.04
C ASP A 49 -1.60 -4.91 -22.29
N SER A 50 -1.56 -5.99 -21.50
CA SER A 50 -1.21 -7.34 -21.97
C SER A 50 -1.15 -8.34 -20.81
N MET A 51 -2.21 -9.15 -20.72
CA MET A 51 -2.33 -10.33 -19.84
C MET A 51 -1.21 -11.37 -20.06
N ASP A 52 -0.47 -11.28 -21.16
CA ASP A 52 0.60 -12.21 -21.53
C ASP A 52 1.95 -11.89 -20.87
N LEU A 53 2.27 -10.61 -20.62
CA LEU A 53 3.50 -10.20 -19.96
C LEU A 53 3.49 -10.56 -18.45
N GLU A 54 2.29 -10.63 -17.87
CA GLU A 54 2.02 -11.00 -16.48
C GLU A 54 2.41 -12.45 -16.17
N ARG A 55 2.18 -13.34 -17.15
CA ARG A 55 2.36 -14.79 -17.01
C ARG A 55 3.83 -15.23 -17.08
N GLU A 56 4.64 -14.57 -17.91
CA GLU A 56 6.08 -14.82 -17.98
C GLU A 56 6.87 -14.22 -16.82
N ARG A 57 6.35 -13.14 -16.20
CA ARG A 57 7.07 -12.37 -15.18
C ARG A 57 6.62 -12.67 -13.74
N GLY A 58 5.60 -13.52 -13.56
CA GLY A 58 5.07 -13.91 -12.25
C GLY A 58 4.40 -12.75 -11.49
N ILE A 59 3.91 -11.74 -12.22
CA ILE A 59 3.29 -10.53 -11.68
C ILE A 59 1.88 -10.42 -12.22
N THR A 60 0.89 -10.57 -11.35
CA THR A 60 -0.51 -10.28 -11.69
C THR A 60 -0.79 -8.82 -11.34
N ILE A 61 -0.70 -7.94 -12.34
CA ILE A 61 -0.97 -6.51 -12.17
C ILE A 61 -2.49 -6.27 -12.19
N ALA A 62 -3.25 -7.13 -12.87
CA ALA A 62 -4.70 -7.06 -12.95
C ALA A 62 -5.46 -7.61 -11.73
N SER A 63 -4.83 -8.14 -10.68
CA SER A 63 -5.57 -8.80 -9.58
C SER A 63 -4.97 -8.57 -8.20
N LYS A 64 -5.37 -7.47 -7.55
CA LYS A 64 -5.50 -7.21 -6.09
C LYS A 64 -4.34 -7.59 -5.12
N ASN A 65 -3.30 -8.30 -5.54
CA ASN A 65 -2.23 -8.88 -4.74
C ASN A 65 -0.91 -8.78 -5.51
N CYS A 66 -0.10 -7.80 -5.16
CA CYS A 66 1.25 -7.64 -5.69
C CYS A 66 2.24 -8.32 -4.75
N SER A 67 3.33 -8.90 -5.26
CA SER A 67 4.41 -9.39 -4.39
C SER A 67 5.78 -9.02 -4.95
N ILE A 68 6.65 -8.53 -4.07
CA ILE A 68 8.02 -8.14 -4.40
C ILE A 68 9.02 -8.89 -3.52
N HIS A 69 10.24 -9.06 -4.01
CA HIS A 69 11.35 -9.58 -3.21
C HIS A 69 12.32 -8.45 -2.92
N TRP A 70 12.61 -8.23 -1.64
CA TRP A 70 13.53 -7.19 -1.20
C TRP A 70 14.47 -7.76 -0.14
N LYS A 71 15.78 -7.73 -0.40
CA LYS A 71 16.83 -8.18 0.54
C LYS A 71 16.56 -9.57 1.17
N GLY A 72 16.09 -10.52 0.37
CA GLY A 72 15.80 -11.89 0.82
C GLY A 72 14.48 -12.07 1.58
N VAL A 73 13.65 -11.03 1.66
CA VAL A 73 12.29 -11.05 2.23
C VAL A 73 11.28 -10.92 1.08
N LYS A 74 10.28 -11.78 1.06
CA LYS A 74 9.13 -11.65 0.17
C LYS A 74 8.06 -10.80 0.84
N ILE A 75 7.69 -9.70 0.20
CA ILE A 75 6.69 -8.74 0.66
C ILE A 75 5.46 -8.91 -0.23
N ASN A 76 4.34 -9.32 0.34
CA ASN A 76 3.05 -9.37 -0.30
C ASN A 76 2.29 -8.09 0.05
N ILE A 77 1.90 -7.35 -0.98
CA ILE A 77 1.10 -6.13 -0.88
C ILE A 77 -0.35 -6.52 -1.17
N ILE A 78 -1.18 -6.42 -0.13
CA ILE A 78 -2.61 -6.68 -0.19
C ILE A 78 -3.31 -5.36 -0.42
N ASP A 79 -4.07 -5.26 -1.50
CA ASP A 79 -4.86 -4.06 -1.76
C ASP A 79 -6.12 -4.05 -0.90
N THR A 80 -6.24 -3.08 0.01
CA THR A 80 -7.46 -2.87 0.80
C THR A 80 -8.38 -1.89 0.08
N PRO A 81 -9.65 -2.23 -0.20
CA PRO A 81 -10.60 -1.28 -0.75
C PRO A 81 -10.71 -0.03 0.15
N GLY A 82 -10.58 1.16 -0.43
CA GLY A 82 -10.49 2.41 0.32
C GLY A 82 -11.82 3.01 0.79
N HIS A 83 -12.97 2.37 0.52
CA HIS A 83 -14.27 2.98 0.77
C HIS A 83 -15.07 2.27 1.88
N ALA A 84 -15.77 3.07 2.70
CA ALA A 84 -16.56 2.61 3.85
C ALA A 84 -17.65 1.59 3.44
N ASP A 85 -18.12 1.67 2.20
CA ASP A 85 -19.10 0.75 1.61
C ASP A 85 -18.59 -0.71 1.50
N PHE A 86 -17.28 -0.93 1.66
CA PHE A 86 -16.65 -2.26 1.56
C PHE A 86 -16.09 -2.76 2.90
N GLY A 87 -16.71 -2.38 4.03
CA GLY A 87 -16.23 -2.72 5.37
C GLY A 87 -15.88 -4.20 5.58
N GLY A 88 -16.67 -5.13 5.03
CA GLY A 88 -16.40 -6.57 5.12
C GLY A 88 -15.16 -7.04 4.35
N GLU A 89 -14.86 -6.43 3.20
CA GLU A 89 -13.64 -6.73 2.43
C GLU A 89 -12.40 -6.13 3.10
N VAL A 90 -12.52 -4.92 3.62
CA VAL A 90 -11.46 -4.24 4.38
C VAL A 90 -11.05 -5.07 5.59
N GLU A 91 -12.01 -5.51 6.41
CA GLU A 91 -11.70 -6.31 7.60
C GLU A 91 -11.06 -7.66 7.25
N ARG A 92 -11.46 -8.29 6.14
CA ARG A 92 -10.83 -9.53 5.68
C ARG A 92 -9.39 -9.28 5.23
N GLY A 93 -9.14 -8.22 4.46
CA GLY A 93 -7.78 -7.84 4.04
C GLY A 93 -6.88 -7.54 5.22
N LEU A 94 -7.36 -6.75 6.19
CA LEU A 94 -6.61 -6.38 7.39
C LEU A 94 -6.31 -7.59 8.30
N LYS A 95 -7.18 -8.60 8.33
CA LYS A 95 -6.90 -9.86 9.04
C LYS A 95 -5.77 -10.68 8.41
N MET A 96 -5.41 -10.45 7.14
CA MET A 96 -4.39 -11.23 6.44
C MET A 96 -2.99 -10.59 6.45
N VAL A 97 -2.88 -9.34 6.93
CA VAL A 97 -1.61 -8.60 6.96
C VAL A 97 -0.92 -8.66 8.32
N ASP A 98 0.38 -8.38 8.31
CA ASP A 98 1.24 -8.21 9.48
C ASP A 98 1.36 -6.73 9.88
N GLY A 99 1.08 -5.81 8.95
CA GLY A 99 1.08 -4.36 9.16
C GLY A 99 0.45 -3.62 8.00
N ALA A 100 0.34 -2.30 8.11
CA ALA A 100 -0.22 -1.46 7.06
C ALA A 100 0.59 -0.19 6.84
N ILE A 101 0.61 0.28 5.60
CA ILE A 101 1.15 1.56 5.20
C ILE A 101 -0.02 2.53 5.09
N LEU A 102 0.03 3.63 5.82
CA LEU A 102 -0.88 4.75 5.70
C LEU A 102 -0.28 5.77 4.72
N LEU A 103 -0.79 5.83 3.50
CA LEU A 103 -0.34 6.74 2.45
C LEU A 103 -1.27 7.95 2.39
N VAL A 104 -0.71 9.15 2.56
CA VAL A 104 -1.46 10.41 2.62
C VAL A 104 -0.82 11.44 1.69
N ASP A 105 -1.62 12.12 0.88
CA ASP A 105 -1.17 13.24 0.06
C ASP A 105 -0.74 14.43 0.94
N SER A 106 0.43 15.01 0.66
CA SER A 106 1.02 16.10 1.43
C SER A 106 0.28 17.44 1.32
N SER A 107 -0.62 17.62 0.36
CA SER A 107 -1.48 18.81 0.21
C SER A 107 -2.86 18.57 0.83
N GLU A 108 -3.48 17.43 0.55
CA GLU A 108 -4.85 17.16 0.99
C GLU A 108 -4.96 16.76 2.46
N GLY A 109 -4.01 15.96 2.97
CA GLY A 109 -4.10 15.38 4.30
C GLY A 109 -5.03 14.16 4.39
N PRO A 110 -5.30 13.65 5.60
CA PRO A 110 -6.09 12.45 5.79
C PRO A 110 -7.59 12.68 5.59
N LEU A 111 -8.21 11.90 4.70
CA LEU A 111 -9.63 12.00 4.36
C LEU A 111 -10.49 10.96 5.13
N PRO A 112 -11.83 11.16 5.21
CA PRO A 112 -12.72 10.29 6.01
C PRO A 112 -12.62 8.80 5.71
N GLN A 113 -12.40 8.48 4.43
CA GLN A 113 -12.19 7.12 3.94
C GLN A 113 -10.96 6.46 4.57
N THR A 114 -9.83 7.18 4.56
CA THR A 114 -8.57 6.74 5.17
C THR A 114 -8.71 6.58 6.68
N ARG A 115 -9.44 7.50 7.35
CA ARG A 115 -9.72 7.44 8.80
C ARG A 115 -10.49 6.17 9.18
N PHE A 116 -11.50 5.77 8.41
CA PHE A 116 -12.28 4.55 8.67
C PHE A 116 -11.41 3.29 8.62
N VAL A 117 -10.63 3.12 7.55
CA VAL A 117 -9.76 1.94 7.38
C VAL A 117 -8.62 1.93 8.40
N LEU A 118 -8.03 3.10 8.69
CA LEU A 118 -7.02 3.24 9.73
C LEU A 118 -7.54 2.81 11.11
N LYS A 119 -8.76 3.24 11.49
CA LYS A 119 -9.39 2.82 12.74
C LYS A 119 -9.51 1.30 12.83
N LYS A 120 -9.96 0.64 11.76
CA LYS A 120 -10.03 -0.83 11.69
C LYS A 120 -8.67 -1.49 11.80
N ALA A 121 -7.63 -0.90 11.21
CA ALA A 121 -6.27 -1.42 11.31
C ALA A 121 -5.69 -1.29 12.73
N LEU A 122 -5.99 -0.19 13.42
CA LEU A 122 -5.63 0.04 14.83
C LEU A 122 -6.38 -0.91 15.78
N GLU A 123 -7.69 -1.11 15.56
CA GLU A 123 -8.50 -2.11 16.28
C GLU A 123 -7.95 -3.54 16.12
N ALA A 124 -7.37 -3.83 14.95
CA ALA A 124 -6.68 -5.10 14.67
C ALA A 124 -5.24 -5.16 15.22
N ASN A 125 -4.78 -4.15 15.96
CA ASN A 125 -3.44 -4.01 16.54
C ASN A 125 -2.31 -4.14 15.50
N LEU A 126 -2.57 -3.70 14.26
CA LEU A 126 -1.58 -3.70 13.19
C LEU A 126 -0.55 -2.60 13.40
N LYS A 127 0.71 -2.89 13.05
CA LYS A 127 1.75 -1.87 13.00
C LYS A 127 1.53 -0.98 11.77
N ILE A 128 1.37 0.31 11.99
CA ILE A 128 1.14 1.31 10.94
C ILE A 128 2.43 2.05 10.62
N ILE A 129 2.76 2.15 9.33
CA ILE A 129 3.86 2.98 8.80
C ILE A 129 3.23 4.14 8.04
N VAL A 130 3.52 5.37 8.45
CA VAL A 130 2.99 6.57 7.78
C VAL A 130 3.92 6.98 6.64
N LEU A 131 3.35 7.21 5.46
CA LEU A 131 4.01 7.77 4.29
C LEU A 131 3.25 9.01 3.81
N ILE A 132 3.95 10.13 3.77
CA ILE A 132 3.44 11.37 3.19
C ILE A 132 3.94 11.47 1.76
N ASN A 133 3.03 11.50 0.80
CA ASN A 133 3.30 11.43 -0.62
C ASN A 133 3.14 12.79 -1.32
N LYS A 134 3.65 12.88 -2.56
CA LYS A 134 3.57 14.06 -3.43
C LYS A 134 4.19 15.32 -2.84
N ILE A 135 5.28 15.15 -2.07
CA ILE A 135 6.03 16.27 -1.45
C ILE A 135 6.70 17.19 -2.48
N ASP A 136 6.74 16.78 -3.74
CA ASP A 136 7.21 17.54 -4.90
C ASP A 136 6.23 18.64 -5.34
N ARG A 137 4.95 18.57 -4.91
CA ARG A 137 3.94 19.56 -5.27
C ARG A 137 4.21 20.92 -4.64
N LYS A 138 3.85 22.00 -5.34
CA LYS A 138 4.03 23.38 -4.85
C LYS A 138 3.16 23.71 -3.64
N ASP A 139 2.01 23.05 -3.52
CA ASP A 139 1.04 23.18 -2.44
C ASP A 139 1.26 22.15 -1.31
N ALA A 140 2.40 21.44 -1.31
CA ALA A 140 2.71 20.46 -0.27
C ALA A 140 2.89 21.11 1.11
N ARG A 141 2.17 20.59 2.10
CA ARG A 141 2.20 21.01 3.52
C ARG A 141 2.48 19.81 4.45
N PRO A 142 3.62 19.11 4.28
CA PRO A 142 3.87 17.81 4.92
C PRO A 142 3.90 17.86 6.45
N GLN A 143 4.35 18.96 7.05
CA GLN A 143 4.39 19.11 8.51
C GLN A 143 2.98 19.25 9.11
N GLU A 144 2.11 20.02 8.45
CA GLU A 144 0.71 20.16 8.86
C GLU A 144 -0.03 18.83 8.72
N VAL A 145 0.13 18.16 7.57
CA VAL A 145 -0.45 16.83 7.33
C VAL A 145 0.04 15.81 8.34
N LEU A 146 1.31 15.85 8.75
CA LEU A 146 1.81 14.96 9.79
C LEU A 146 1.09 15.18 11.14
N ASN A 147 0.83 16.44 11.52
CA ASN A 147 0.07 16.78 12.72
C ASN A 147 -1.39 16.34 12.64
N GLU A 148 -2.03 16.51 11.48
CA GLU A 148 -3.37 15.99 11.21
C GLU A 148 -3.41 14.47 11.36
N ILE A 149 -2.39 13.76 10.84
CA ILE A 149 -2.27 12.30 10.98
C ILE A 149 -2.10 11.91 12.44
N TYR A 150 -1.25 12.58 13.23
CA TYR A 150 -1.09 12.28 14.64
C TYR A 150 -2.41 12.33 15.40
N SER A 151 -3.27 13.28 15.06
CA SER A 151 -4.59 13.41 15.68
C SER A 151 -5.45 12.16 15.46
N LEU A 152 -5.27 11.44 14.35
CA LEU A 152 -5.97 10.18 14.07
C LEU A 152 -5.57 9.00 14.97
N PHE A 153 -4.38 9.06 15.59
CA PHE A 153 -3.87 8.00 16.47
C PHE A 153 -4.19 8.25 17.95
N ILE A 154 -4.60 9.46 18.29
CA ILE A 154 -4.92 9.88 19.66
C ILE A 154 -6.43 9.73 19.94
N ASP A 155 -7.27 9.80 18.91
CA ASP A 155 -8.72 9.52 18.93
C ASP A 155 -9.05 8.02 19.05
#